data_AF-A0A183AVH5-F1
#
_entry.id   AF-A0A183AVH5-F1
#
_cell.length_a   1.000
_cell.length_b   1.000
_cell.length_c   1.000
_cell.angle_alpha   90.00
_cell.angle_beta   90.00
_cell.angle_gamma   90.00
#
_symmetry.space_group_name_H-M   'P 1'
#
loop_
_entity.id
_entity.type
_entity.pdbx_description
1 polymer ?
#
loop_
_entity_poly.entity_id
_entity_poly.type
_entity_poly.pdbx_seq_one_letter_code
_entity_poly.pdbx_strand_id
1 'polypeptide(L)'
;MSSQASQQLDENWTLMKKGLEGVPTEAKWLSEVTQPGSVIGYDPKQIPFTTMQAYRSELSNAEAALSDIVASCENDQSHARQLIPVDGPNLVDLVWEAMRDSGEERAVRPPRTANPVCIVPLSFAGQTWQQKVHRVIEMMRQNGSSLLTISALDEIAWLLNLRGSDIQYSPIFFAYALLSLSEMHLFMNPKTLSDSEGLEQHLSDSEFKVNIHPYQEFFSHLDQSVRELSDRSSRVWLDYQSSDAIVMRVPETKRLFRNSPISDLKAVKLPSELNGIRQAHLEDSLVLCDFFAWLEQVSETNGLVEPESESPPETPLDGRTCEPAGNPPLDPPEKLTESSAGEYLDRLRSQAPGFVSLSFSTIFGAGKYFYFLRF
;
A
#
# COMPACT_ATOMS: atom_id res chain seq x y z
N MET A 1 16.29 25.10 -2.97
CA MET A 1 16.67 23.73 -2.58
C MET A 1 15.85 22.77 -3.43
N SER A 2 16.51 21.85 -4.13
CA SER A 2 15.84 20.95 -5.08
C SER A 2 15.10 19.87 -4.31
N SER A 3 13.77 19.83 -4.39
CA SER A 3 12.97 18.68 -3.94
C SER A 3 13.29 17.45 -4.79
N GLN A 4 13.07 16.24 -4.26
CA GLN A 4 13.19 14.99 -5.02
C GLN A 4 12.51 15.07 -6.39
N ALA A 5 11.28 15.60 -6.43
CA ALA A 5 10.54 15.79 -7.67
C ALA A 5 11.28 16.68 -8.69
N SER A 6 11.99 17.72 -8.23
CA SER A 6 12.76 18.62 -9.12
C SER A 6 14.04 17.96 -9.66
N GLN A 7 14.47 16.84 -9.08
CA GLN A 7 15.62 16.07 -9.57
C GLN A 7 15.22 14.94 -10.52
N GLN A 8 14.01 14.40 -10.37
CA GLN A 8 13.51 13.24 -11.13
C GLN A 8 12.68 13.62 -12.36
N LEU A 9 12.04 14.79 -12.35
CA LEU A 9 11.26 15.28 -13.47
C LEU A 9 12.16 15.97 -14.51
N ASP A 10 11.92 15.68 -15.79
CA ASP A 10 12.54 16.41 -16.90
C ASP A 10 11.77 17.71 -17.24
N GLU A 11 12.17 18.38 -18.32
CA GLU A 11 11.59 19.66 -18.76
C GLU A 11 10.14 19.56 -19.28
N ASN A 12 9.62 18.35 -19.51
CA ASN A 12 8.24 18.15 -19.97
C ASN A 12 7.21 18.31 -18.84
N TRP A 13 7.65 18.36 -17.58
CA TRP A 13 6.77 18.36 -16.42
C TRP A 13 6.77 19.69 -15.67
N THR A 14 5.59 20.11 -15.22
CA THR A 14 5.42 21.25 -14.30
C THR A 14 5.15 20.76 -12.89
N LEU A 15 6.04 21.08 -11.94
CA LEU A 15 5.90 20.69 -10.54
C LEU A 15 4.92 21.59 -9.78
N MET A 16 3.77 21.04 -9.39
CA MET A 16 2.78 21.72 -8.52
C MET A 16 2.95 21.28 -7.06
N LYS A 17 3.33 22.21 -6.17
CA LYS A 17 3.60 21.93 -4.75
C LYS A 17 2.33 22.06 -3.90
N LYS A 18 1.61 20.96 -3.73
CA LYS A 18 0.36 20.91 -2.96
C LYS A 18 0.51 21.53 -1.56
N GLY A 19 -0.47 22.36 -1.17
CA GLY A 19 -0.53 22.99 0.16
C GLY A 19 0.22 24.32 0.29
N LEU A 20 0.97 24.75 -0.74
CA LEU A 20 1.55 26.09 -0.78
C LEU A 20 0.54 27.12 -1.30
N GLU A 21 0.64 28.34 -0.76
CA GLU A 21 -0.16 29.48 -1.23
C GLU A 21 0.09 29.73 -2.73
N GLY A 22 -0.99 29.99 -3.46
CA GLY A 22 -0.96 30.24 -4.91
C GLY A 22 -0.90 28.98 -5.78
N VAL A 23 -0.68 27.79 -5.22
CA VAL A 23 -0.77 26.54 -6.00
C VAL A 23 -2.23 26.10 -6.09
N PRO A 24 -2.83 26.02 -7.29
CA PRO A 24 -4.21 25.59 -7.45
C PRO A 24 -4.37 24.13 -7.05
N THR A 25 -5.59 23.76 -6.65
CA THR A 25 -5.96 22.36 -6.55
C THR A 25 -6.06 21.75 -7.96
N GLU A 26 -5.98 20.42 -8.04
CA GLU A 26 -6.06 19.70 -9.32
C GLU A 26 -7.34 20.04 -10.09
N ALA A 27 -8.49 20.13 -9.40
CA ALA A 27 -9.77 20.46 -10.00
C ALA A 27 -9.80 21.90 -10.53
N LYS A 28 -9.30 22.86 -9.75
CA LYS A 28 -9.19 24.26 -10.18
C LYS A 28 -8.26 24.39 -11.38
N TRP A 29 -7.09 23.76 -11.33
CA TRP A 29 -6.14 23.76 -12.43
C TRP A 29 -6.76 23.17 -13.72
N LEU A 30 -7.45 22.02 -13.63
CA LEU A 30 -8.16 21.45 -14.77
C LEU A 30 -9.21 22.42 -15.36
N SER A 31 -9.93 23.14 -14.50
CA SER A 31 -10.93 24.12 -14.94
C SER A 31 -10.34 25.31 -15.70
N GLU A 32 -9.06 25.64 -15.45
CA GLU A 32 -8.35 26.75 -16.10
C GLU A 32 -7.67 26.32 -17.41
N VAL A 33 -7.17 25.08 -17.50
CA VAL A 33 -6.34 24.63 -18.64
C VAL A 33 -7.09 23.85 -19.72
N THR A 34 -8.30 23.37 -19.43
CA THR A 34 -9.11 22.63 -20.41
C THR A 34 -10.29 23.48 -20.88
N GLN A 35 -10.88 23.18 -22.04
CA GLN A 35 -12.07 23.90 -22.51
C GLN A 35 -13.34 23.41 -21.79
N PRO A 36 -14.39 24.25 -21.64
CA PRO A 36 -15.70 23.77 -21.22
C PRO A 36 -16.17 22.59 -22.08
N GLY A 37 -16.83 21.61 -21.45
CA GLY A 37 -17.29 20.38 -22.12
C GLY A 37 -16.21 19.32 -22.38
N SER A 38 -14.95 19.56 -21.98
CA SER A 38 -13.88 18.56 -22.14
C SER A 38 -14.19 17.25 -21.40
N VAL A 39 -13.74 16.15 -22.00
CA VAL A 39 -13.78 14.81 -21.39
C VAL A 39 -12.44 14.53 -20.74
N ILE A 40 -12.47 14.18 -19.46
CA ILE A 40 -11.30 13.87 -18.64
C ILE A 40 -11.40 12.41 -18.19
N GLY A 41 -10.51 11.58 -18.72
CA GLY A 41 -10.44 10.15 -18.41
C GLY A 41 -9.67 9.86 -17.11
N TYR A 42 -10.09 8.86 -16.35
CA TYR A 42 -9.34 8.33 -15.21
C TYR A 42 -9.44 6.79 -15.13
N ASP A 43 -8.46 6.13 -14.49
CA ASP A 43 -8.55 4.69 -14.19
C ASP A 43 -9.37 4.47 -12.91
N PRO A 44 -10.58 3.91 -12.98
CA PRO A 44 -11.46 3.74 -11.81
C PRO A 44 -10.93 2.72 -10.80
N LYS A 45 -9.93 1.90 -11.15
CA LYS A 45 -9.32 0.93 -10.22
C LYS A 45 -8.27 1.57 -9.31
N GLN A 46 -7.74 2.74 -9.68
CA GLN A 46 -6.63 3.41 -8.98
C GLN A 46 -7.07 4.56 -8.07
N ILE A 47 -8.35 4.95 -8.12
CA ILE A 47 -8.87 6.06 -7.33
C ILE A 47 -10.01 5.59 -6.43
N PRO A 48 -9.99 5.93 -5.12
CA PRO A 48 -11.14 5.70 -4.25
C PRO A 48 -12.37 6.46 -4.75
N PHE A 49 -13.55 5.85 -4.63
CA PHE A 49 -14.81 6.48 -5.01
C PHE A 49 -15.03 7.81 -4.28
N THR A 50 -14.72 7.86 -2.99
CA THR A 50 -14.87 9.05 -2.15
C THR A 50 -14.00 10.21 -2.64
N THR A 51 -12.75 9.92 -3.01
CA THR A 51 -11.83 10.88 -3.63
C THR A 51 -12.39 11.40 -4.96
N MET A 52 -12.93 10.52 -5.81
CA MET A 52 -13.54 10.92 -7.08
C MET A 52 -14.80 11.79 -6.89
N GLN A 53 -15.62 11.52 -5.87
CA GLN A 53 -16.76 12.37 -5.53
C GLN A 53 -16.35 13.76 -5.01
N ALA A 54 -15.31 13.82 -4.17
CA ALA A 54 -14.73 15.08 -3.74
C ALA A 54 -14.21 15.87 -4.95
N TYR A 55 -13.52 15.19 -5.87
CA TYR A 55 -12.99 15.79 -7.10
C TYR A 55 -14.08 16.34 -8.01
N ARG A 56 -15.18 15.59 -8.22
CA ARG A 56 -16.36 16.04 -8.97
C ARG A 56 -16.97 17.31 -8.35
N SER A 57 -17.12 17.33 -7.03
CA SER A 57 -17.69 18.46 -6.31
C SER A 57 -16.79 19.70 -6.42
N GLU A 58 -15.47 19.51 -6.28
CA GLU A 58 -14.50 20.59 -6.38
C GLU A 58 -14.42 21.17 -7.80
N LEU A 59 -14.46 20.32 -8.82
CA LEU A 59 -14.49 20.75 -10.22
C LEU A 59 -15.76 21.55 -10.52
N SER A 60 -16.92 21.08 -10.06
CA SER A 60 -18.19 21.80 -10.23
C SER A 60 -18.15 23.18 -9.56
N ASN A 61 -17.57 23.30 -8.37
CA ASN A 61 -17.41 24.58 -7.68
C ASN A 61 -16.44 25.52 -8.42
N ALA A 62 -15.34 24.99 -8.94
CA ALA A 62 -14.37 25.77 -9.72
C ALA A 62 -14.99 26.28 -11.03
N GLU A 63 -15.80 25.46 -11.70
CA GLU A 63 -16.54 25.84 -12.91
C GLU A 63 -17.57 26.94 -12.62
N ALA A 64 -18.34 26.82 -11.55
CA ALA A 64 -19.29 27.84 -11.14
C ALA A 64 -18.61 29.20 -10.87
N ALA A 65 -17.45 29.19 -10.19
CA ALA A 65 -16.68 30.40 -9.92
C ALA A 65 -16.15 31.07 -11.20
N LEU A 66 -15.86 30.30 -12.25
CA LEU A 66 -15.48 30.83 -13.56
C LEU A 66 -16.71 31.38 -14.32
N SER A 67 -17.87 30.73 -14.22
CA SER A 67 -19.11 31.21 -14.84
C SER A 67 -19.61 32.53 -14.27
N ASP A 68 -19.45 32.77 -12.95
CA ASP A 68 -19.76 34.06 -12.33
C ASP A 68 -18.86 35.21 -12.84
N ILE A 69 -17.66 34.88 -13.34
CA ILE A 69 -16.76 35.84 -14.01
C ILE A 69 -17.21 36.09 -15.47
N VAL A 70 -17.94 35.15 -16.09
CA VAL A 70 -18.35 35.16 -17.51
C VAL A 70 -19.86 35.43 -17.67
N ALA A 71 -20.44 36.26 -16.80
CA ALA A 71 -21.86 36.62 -16.75
C ALA A 71 -22.38 37.44 -17.97
N SER A 72 -22.07 37.01 -19.21
CA SER A 72 -22.65 37.53 -20.45
C SER A 72 -23.14 36.45 -21.43
N CYS A 73 -23.11 35.16 -21.08
CA CYS A 73 -23.65 34.11 -21.96
C CYS A 73 -24.53 33.12 -21.19
N GLU A 74 -25.62 32.72 -21.85
CA GLU A 74 -26.87 32.21 -21.26
C GLU A 74 -26.76 30.84 -20.56
N ASN A 75 -27.78 30.53 -19.75
CA ASN A 75 -28.07 29.26 -19.09
C ASN A 75 -27.56 28.03 -19.85
N ASP A 76 -26.43 27.44 -19.42
CA ASP A 76 -25.98 26.21 -20.07
C ASP A 76 -25.32 25.21 -19.13
N GLN A 77 -26.14 24.30 -18.59
CA GLN A 77 -25.64 23.06 -18.00
C GLN A 77 -25.01 22.13 -19.05
N SER A 78 -25.04 22.44 -20.36
CA SER A 78 -24.48 21.59 -21.42
C SER A 78 -22.97 21.69 -21.62
N HIS A 79 -22.26 22.54 -20.86
CA HIS A 79 -20.82 22.77 -21.02
C HIS A 79 -19.97 22.32 -19.82
N ALA A 80 -20.54 21.59 -18.85
CA ALA A 80 -19.79 21.03 -17.73
C ALA A 80 -18.78 19.98 -18.22
N ARG A 81 -17.57 19.99 -17.67
CA ARG A 81 -16.56 18.96 -18.00
C ARG A 81 -16.98 17.60 -17.45
N GLN A 82 -16.61 16.57 -18.19
CA GLN A 82 -17.04 15.20 -17.89
C GLN A 82 -15.87 14.38 -17.38
N LEU A 83 -15.93 13.96 -16.11
CA LEU A 83 -15.02 12.97 -15.55
C LEU A 83 -15.56 11.57 -15.90
N ILE A 84 -14.87 10.86 -16.79
CA ILE A 84 -15.30 9.56 -17.32
C ILE A 84 -14.31 8.47 -16.90
N PRO A 85 -14.79 7.38 -16.27
CA PRO A 85 -13.94 6.22 -16.03
C PRO A 85 -13.55 5.59 -17.38
N VAL A 86 -12.25 5.35 -17.58
CA VAL A 86 -11.75 4.65 -18.76
C VAL A 86 -11.79 3.16 -18.48
N ASP A 87 -12.77 2.48 -19.09
CA ASP A 87 -12.87 1.03 -19.05
C ASP A 87 -11.79 0.37 -19.91
N GLY A 88 -11.30 -0.79 -19.47
CA GLY A 88 -10.28 -1.57 -20.18
C GLY A 88 -8.89 -1.50 -19.54
N PRO A 89 -7.81 -1.70 -20.33
CA PRO A 89 -6.45 -1.60 -19.84
C PRO A 89 -6.11 -0.14 -19.51
N ASN A 90 -5.26 0.05 -18.49
CA ASN A 90 -4.74 1.37 -18.16
C ASN A 90 -3.94 1.92 -19.35
N LEU A 91 -4.10 3.21 -19.68
CA LEU A 91 -3.43 3.80 -20.85
C LEU A 91 -1.90 3.76 -20.74
N VAL A 92 -1.35 3.83 -19.52
CA VAL A 92 0.10 3.67 -19.27
C VAL A 92 0.54 2.23 -19.56
N ASP A 93 -0.29 1.23 -19.27
CA ASP A 93 0.02 -0.17 -19.56
C ASP A 93 0.18 -0.39 -21.07
N LEU A 94 -0.68 0.23 -21.89
CA LEU A 94 -0.60 0.16 -23.36
C LEU A 94 0.70 0.78 -23.90
N VAL A 95 1.13 1.91 -23.31
CA VAL A 95 2.38 2.57 -23.69
C VAL A 95 3.59 1.72 -23.29
N TRP A 96 3.58 1.13 -22.09
CA TRP A 96 4.63 0.21 -21.65
C TRP A 96 4.77 -0.99 -22.58
N GLU A 97 3.65 -1.58 -23.00
CA GLU A 97 3.66 -2.70 -23.95
C GLU A 97 4.22 -2.27 -25.32
N ALA A 98 3.81 -1.12 -25.83
CA ALA A 98 4.31 -0.59 -27.09
C ALA A 98 5.81 -0.27 -27.06
N MET A 99 6.33 0.31 -25.95
CA MET A 99 7.74 0.63 -25.79
C MET A 99 8.63 -0.62 -25.65
N ARG A 100 8.12 -1.68 -25.03
CA ARG A 100 8.79 -2.99 -25.01
C ARG A 100 8.96 -3.52 -26.43
N ASP A 101 7.90 -3.45 -27.23
CA ASP A 101 7.88 -3.99 -28.59
C ASP A 101 8.77 -3.17 -29.56
N SER A 102 9.06 -1.90 -29.26
CA SER A 102 10.02 -1.07 -30.00
C SER A 102 11.49 -1.28 -29.61
N GLY A 103 11.78 -2.16 -28.64
CA GLY A 103 13.15 -2.53 -28.25
C GLY A 103 13.81 -1.61 -27.22
N GLU A 104 13.06 -0.76 -26.52
CA GLU A 104 13.59 0.06 -25.43
C GLU A 104 13.79 -0.79 -24.17
N GLU A 105 15.04 -1.17 -23.87
CA GLU A 105 15.38 -2.04 -22.71
C GLU A 105 14.90 -1.53 -21.36
N ARG A 106 14.74 -0.21 -21.18
CA ARG A 106 14.27 0.41 -19.93
C ARG A 106 12.75 0.40 -19.75
N ALA A 107 11.98 -0.04 -20.75
CA ALA A 107 10.52 0.05 -20.77
C ALA A 107 9.79 -1.27 -20.46
N VAL A 108 10.47 -2.26 -19.86
CA VAL A 108 9.82 -3.52 -19.47
C VAL A 108 9.04 -3.30 -18.17
N ARG A 109 7.70 -3.35 -18.27
CA ARG A 109 6.82 -3.39 -17.10
C ARG A 109 7.19 -4.60 -16.21
N PRO A 110 7.53 -4.40 -14.92
CA PRO A 110 7.78 -5.50 -14.01
C PRO A 110 6.55 -6.41 -13.90
N PRO A 111 6.72 -7.74 -13.95
CA PRO A 111 5.60 -8.64 -13.75
C PRO A 111 5.04 -8.49 -12.34
N ARG A 112 3.72 -8.67 -12.20
CA ARG A 112 3.11 -8.75 -10.88
C ARG A 112 3.64 -9.98 -10.17
N THR A 113 4.20 -9.80 -8.99
CA THR A 113 4.65 -10.89 -8.12
C THR A 113 3.48 -11.78 -7.72
N ALA A 114 3.78 -13.06 -7.53
CA ALA A 114 2.83 -14.08 -7.11
C ALA A 114 3.61 -15.10 -6.26
N ASN A 115 4.15 -14.60 -5.15
CA ASN A 115 4.96 -15.40 -4.24
C ASN A 115 4.04 -16.27 -3.35
N PRO A 116 4.54 -17.40 -2.81
CA PRO A 116 3.76 -18.22 -1.89
C PRO A 116 3.44 -17.45 -0.60
N VAL A 117 2.31 -17.80 0.02
CA VAL A 117 1.90 -17.27 1.32
C VAL A 117 2.35 -18.18 2.45
N CYS A 118 2.55 -17.60 3.63
CA CYS A 118 2.80 -18.34 4.86
C CYS A 118 1.66 -18.17 5.86
N ILE A 119 1.43 -19.24 6.64
CA ILE A 119 0.42 -19.26 7.69
C ILE A 119 1.02 -18.67 8.97
N VAL A 120 0.32 -17.71 9.56
CA VAL A 120 0.70 -17.11 10.85
C VAL A 120 0.28 -18.07 11.97
N PRO A 121 1.24 -18.56 12.80
CA PRO A 121 0.91 -19.46 13.90
C PRO A 121 -0.03 -18.80 14.93
N LEU A 122 -0.88 -19.61 15.56
CA LEU A 122 -1.84 -19.12 16.56
C LEU A 122 -1.15 -18.46 17.77
N SER A 123 0.08 -18.87 18.10
CA SER A 123 0.90 -18.25 19.14
C SER A 123 1.15 -16.76 18.90
N PHE A 124 1.18 -16.32 17.64
CA PHE A 124 1.27 -14.91 17.26
C PHE A 124 -0.12 -14.32 17.03
N ALA A 125 -0.95 -14.98 16.22
CA ALA A 125 -2.25 -14.44 15.79
C ALA A 125 -3.29 -14.30 16.91
N GLY A 126 -3.20 -15.11 17.98
CA GLY A 126 -4.09 -15.07 19.15
C GLY A 126 -5.51 -15.60 18.93
N GLN A 127 -5.99 -15.56 17.70
CA GLN A 127 -7.30 -16.05 17.28
C GLN A 127 -7.18 -16.80 15.95
N THR A 128 -8.03 -17.81 15.77
CA THR A 128 -8.15 -18.49 14.47
C THR A 128 -8.80 -17.58 13.44
N TRP A 129 -8.63 -17.87 12.16
CA TRP A 129 -9.26 -17.06 11.11
C TRP A 129 -10.79 -17.19 11.17
N GLN A 130 -11.32 -18.36 11.55
CA GLN A 130 -12.75 -18.59 11.73
C GLN A 130 -13.34 -17.67 12.81
N GLN A 131 -12.66 -17.54 13.95
CA GLN A 131 -13.08 -16.64 15.03
C GLN A 131 -13.11 -15.19 14.54
N LYS A 132 -12.13 -14.77 13.75
CA LYS A 132 -12.09 -13.43 13.16
C LYS A 132 -13.23 -13.22 12.17
N VAL A 133 -13.47 -14.17 11.26
CA VAL A 133 -14.58 -14.15 10.30
C VAL A 133 -15.92 -14.07 11.03
N HIS A 134 -16.13 -14.86 12.09
CA HIS A 134 -17.36 -14.80 12.87
C HIS A 134 -17.62 -13.41 13.45
N ARG A 135 -16.60 -12.76 14.04
CA ARG A 135 -16.70 -11.39 14.57
C ARG A 135 -17.05 -10.38 13.46
N VAL A 136 -16.43 -10.51 12.28
CA VAL A 136 -16.76 -9.65 11.14
C VAL A 136 -18.21 -9.85 10.70
N ILE A 137 -18.68 -11.10 10.62
CA ILE A 137 -20.06 -11.43 10.27
C ILE A 137 -21.05 -10.86 11.31
N GLU A 138 -20.73 -10.91 12.61
CA GLU A 138 -21.55 -10.27 13.65
C GLU A 138 -21.66 -8.76 13.43
N MET A 139 -20.55 -8.08 13.13
CA MET A 139 -20.55 -6.65 12.79
C MET A 139 -21.37 -6.37 11.53
N MET A 140 -21.28 -7.23 10.51
CA MET A 140 -22.10 -7.14 9.29
C MET A 140 -23.60 -7.23 9.61
N ARG A 141 -24.01 -8.22 10.42
CA ARG A 141 -25.41 -8.37 10.87
C ARG A 141 -25.91 -7.15 11.63
N GLN A 142 -25.12 -6.64 12.58
CA GLN A 142 -25.45 -5.45 13.36
C GLN A 142 -25.64 -4.19 12.49
N ASN A 143 -24.91 -4.10 11.38
CA ASN A 143 -24.99 -2.99 10.43
C ASN A 143 -25.95 -3.27 9.27
N GLY A 144 -26.69 -4.39 9.26
CA GLY A 144 -27.59 -4.75 8.17
C GLY A 144 -26.88 -4.84 6.81
N SER A 145 -25.70 -5.47 6.81
CA SER A 145 -24.94 -5.82 5.60
C SER A 145 -24.99 -7.33 5.39
N SER A 146 -25.15 -7.73 4.13
CA SER A 146 -25.16 -9.14 3.71
C SER A 146 -23.91 -9.53 2.92
N LEU A 147 -23.13 -8.54 2.46
CA LEU A 147 -21.93 -8.73 1.66
C LEU A 147 -20.89 -7.67 2.06
N LEU A 148 -19.65 -8.07 2.28
CA LEU A 148 -18.52 -7.18 2.52
C LEU A 148 -17.48 -7.37 1.40
N THR A 149 -17.09 -6.27 0.76
CA THR A 149 -15.98 -6.27 -0.20
C THR A 149 -14.68 -5.94 0.53
N ILE A 150 -13.65 -6.77 0.37
CA ILE A 150 -12.34 -6.56 1.01
C ILE A 150 -11.30 -6.43 -0.11
N SER A 151 -10.69 -5.25 -0.21
CA SER A 151 -9.66 -4.91 -1.20
C SER A 151 -8.32 -4.50 -0.60
N ALA A 152 -8.31 -4.15 0.69
CA ALA A 152 -7.09 -3.90 1.44
C ALA A 152 -6.37 -5.22 1.72
N LEU A 153 -5.13 -5.35 1.22
CA LEU A 153 -4.39 -6.61 1.26
C LEU A 153 -3.99 -7.02 2.69
N ASP A 154 -3.71 -6.04 3.56
CA ASP A 154 -3.40 -6.26 4.97
C ASP A 154 -4.62 -6.76 5.76
N GLU A 155 -5.83 -6.38 5.36
CA GLU A 155 -7.06 -6.90 5.95
C GLU A 155 -7.29 -8.36 5.59
N ILE A 156 -7.07 -8.75 4.32
CA ILE A 156 -7.17 -10.15 3.89
C ILE A 156 -6.13 -11.01 4.62
N ALA A 157 -4.88 -10.53 4.67
CA ALA A 157 -3.79 -11.18 5.37
C ALA A 157 -4.09 -11.36 6.88
N TRP A 158 -4.60 -10.33 7.56
CA TRP A 158 -4.95 -10.41 8.98
C TRP A 158 -6.16 -11.31 9.25
N LEU A 159 -7.20 -11.23 8.42
CA LEU A 159 -8.44 -11.98 8.59
C LEU A 159 -8.19 -13.49 8.47
N LEU A 160 -7.37 -13.90 7.49
CA LEU A 160 -7.09 -15.30 7.18
C LEU A 160 -5.86 -15.87 7.89
N ASN A 161 -5.19 -15.09 8.75
CA ASN A 161 -3.90 -15.46 9.35
C ASN A 161 -2.85 -15.87 8.31
N LEU A 162 -2.76 -15.10 7.21
CA LEU A 162 -1.81 -15.32 6.13
C LEU A 162 -0.85 -14.12 6.02
N ARG A 163 0.35 -14.36 5.49
CA ARG A 163 1.30 -13.31 5.08
C ARG A 163 1.89 -13.67 3.73
N GLY A 164 2.32 -12.65 3.00
CA GLY A 164 2.95 -12.82 1.68
C GLY A 164 4.20 -11.97 1.55
N SER A 165 4.71 -11.87 0.33
CA SER A 165 5.91 -11.07 0.01
C SER A 165 5.80 -10.44 -1.37
N ASP A 166 4.58 -10.13 -1.82
CA ASP A 166 4.37 -9.54 -3.14
C ASP A 166 4.71 -8.05 -3.18
N ILE A 167 4.66 -7.36 -2.05
CA ILE A 167 4.97 -5.93 -1.95
C ILE A 167 6.20 -5.75 -1.07
N GLN A 168 7.22 -5.07 -1.59
CA GLN A 168 8.42 -4.79 -0.83
C GLN A 168 8.06 -4.09 0.47
N TYR A 169 8.71 -4.50 1.56
CA TYR A 169 8.53 -3.98 2.91
C TYR A 169 7.19 -4.27 3.60
N SER A 170 6.25 -4.91 2.91
CA SER A 170 4.94 -5.23 3.46
C SER A 170 4.66 -6.73 3.30
N PRO A 171 4.44 -7.50 4.39
CA PRO A 171 4.26 -8.94 4.31
C PRO A 171 2.84 -9.33 3.85
N ILE A 172 2.44 -8.84 2.67
CA ILE A 172 1.10 -8.97 2.08
C ILE A 172 1.20 -9.55 0.67
N PHE A 173 0.07 -10.06 0.16
CA PHE A 173 -0.07 -10.71 -1.14
C PHE A 173 -1.25 -10.13 -1.91
N PHE A 174 -1.20 -10.14 -3.24
CA PHE A 174 -2.29 -9.63 -4.07
C PHE A 174 -3.52 -10.54 -3.98
N ALA A 175 -4.59 -10.02 -3.39
CA ALA A 175 -5.86 -10.69 -3.31
C ALA A 175 -7.04 -9.72 -3.25
N TYR A 176 -8.23 -10.22 -3.55
CA TYR A 176 -9.50 -9.65 -3.13
C TYR A 176 -10.28 -10.67 -2.33
N ALA A 177 -11.25 -10.23 -1.52
CA ALA A 177 -12.23 -11.14 -0.95
C ALA A 177 -13.66 -10.55 -0.99
N LEU A 178 -14.64 -11.45 -1.17
CA LEU A 178 -16.05 -11.18 -0.95
C LEU A 178 -16.50 -12.05 0.21
N LEU A 179 -16.94 -11.42 1.30
CA LEU A 179 -17.43 -12.11 2.49
C LEU A 179 -18.95 -11.98 2.56
N SER A 180 -19.65 -13.11 2.51
CA SER A 180 -21.09 -13.19 2.80
C SER A 180 -21.31 -13.66 4.24
N LEU A 181 -22.57 -13.82 4.64
CA LEU A 181 -22.92 -14.33 5.97
C LEU A 181 -22.68 -15.83 6.15
N SER A 182 -22.40 -16.57 5.07
CA SER A 182 -22.27 -18.04 5.06
C SER A 182 -20.99 -18.56 4.40
N GLU A 183 -20.35 -17.78 3.54
CA GLU A 183 -19.13 -18.18 2.85
C GLU A 183 -18.25 -16.99 2.48
N MET A 184 -16.99 -17.27 2.13
CA MET A 184 -16.06 -16.30 1.58
C MET A 184 -15.59 -16.76 0.20
N HIS A 185 -15.47 -15.81 -0.72
CA HIS A 185 -14.76 -15.99 -1.99
C HIS A 185 -13.44 -15.23 -1.91
N LEU A 186 -12.32 -15.94 -1.99
CA LEU A 186 -10.96 -15.40 -2.00
C LEU A 186 -10.43 -15.42 -3.44
N PHE A 187 -9.96 -14.29 -3.94
CA PHE A 187 -9.46 -14.14 -5.32
C PHE A 187 -7.97 -13.89 -5.28
N MET A 188 -7.16 -14.80 -5.79
CA MET A 188 -5.69 -14.70 -5.75
C MET A 188 -5.06 -15.31 -6.99
N ASN A 189 -3.75 -15.11 -7.18
CA ASN A 189 -3.07 -15.70 -8.33
C ASN A 189 -3.05 -17.25 -8.18
N PRO A 190 -3.45 -18.03 -9.20
CA PRO A 190 -3.38 -19.49 -9.14
C PRO A 190 -1.98 -20.04 -8.81
N LYS A 191 -0.92 -19.33 -9.23
CA LYS A 191 0.46 -19.68 -8.87
C LYS A 191 0.72 -19.54 -7.38
N THR A 192 0.23 -18.47 -6.75
CA THR A 192 0.33 -18.32 -5.30
C THR A 192 -0.34 -19.49 -4.60
N LEU A 193 -1.52 -19.92 -5.05
CA LEU A 193 -2.19 -21.10 -4.50
C LEU A 193 -1.36 -22.38 -4.67
N SER A 194 -0.85 -22.66 -5.87
CA SER A 194 -0.08 -23.89 -6.15
C SER A 194 1.22 -23.96 -5.37
N ASP A 195 1.87 -22.82 -5.14
CA ASP A 195 3.19 -22.75 -4.50
C ASP A 195 3.06 -22.66 -2.96
N SER A 196 1.85 -22.47 -2.42
CA SER A 196 1.62 -22.31 -0.97
C SER A 196 1.23 -23.62 -0.30
N GLU A 197 2.21 -24.28 0.33
CA GLU A 197 2.01 -25.53 1.05
C GLU A 197 1.02 -25.38 2.23
N GLY A 198 0.03 -26.28 2.31
CA GLY A 198 -0.94 -26.34 3.40
C GLY A 198 -2.01 -25.24 3.39
N LEU A 199 -2.03 -24.34 2.40
CA LEU A 199 -2.99 -23.24 2.33
C LEU A 199 -4.44 -23.73 2.26
N GLU A 200 -4.73 -24.67 1.36
CA GLU A 200 -6.09 -25.23 1.22
C GLU A 200 -6.54 -25.94 2.49
N GLN A 201 -5.63 -26.65 3.15
CA GLN A 201 -5.90 -27.33 4.42
C GLN A 201 -6.18 -26.34 5.55
N HIS A 202 -5.42 -25.23 5.62
CA HIS A 202 -5.61 -24.17 6.61
C HIS A 202 -6.95 -23.45 6.44
N LEU A 203 -7.39 -23.24 5.20
CA LEU A 203 -8.67 -22.59 4.88
C LEU A 203 -9.84 -23.58 4.82
N SER A 204 -9.61 -24.88 5.07
CA SER A 204 -10.64 -25.89 5.15
C SER A 204 -11.36 -25.80 6.51
N ASP A 205 -12.68 -25.67 6.47
CA ASP A 205 -13.52 -25.63 7.66
C ASP A 205 -14.88 -26.28 7.37
N SER A 206 -15.44 -26.97 8.36
CA SER A 206 -16.71 -27.68 8.20
C SER A 206 -17.94 -26.77 8.27
N GLU A 207 -17.82 -25.62 8.92
CA GLU A 207 -18.94 -24.70 9.18
C GLU A 207 -18.93 -23.48 8.26
N PHE A 208 -17.75 -23.02 7.83
CA PHE A 208 -17.60 -21.83 7.00
C PHE A 208 -16.71 -22.08 5.77
N LYS A 209 -17.30 -22.01 4.57
CA LYS A 209 -16.59 -22.32 3.34
C LYS A 209 -15.77 -21.14 2.82
N VAL A 210 -14.51 -21.39 2.47
CA VAL A 210 -13.67 -20.47 1.67
C VAL A 210 -13.50 -21.04 0.27
N ASN A 211 -14.04 -20.34 -0.74
CA ASN A 211 -13.89 -20.69 -2.15
C ASN A 211 -12.76 -19.85 -2.76
N ILE A 212 -11.73 -20.49 -3.30
CA ILE A 212 -10.59 -19.80 -3.92
C ILE A 212 -10.78 -19.72 -5.43
N HIS A 213 -10.61 -18.52 -5.99
CA HIS A 213 -10.81 -18.21 -7.41
C HIS A 213 -9.60 -17.47 -7.99
N PRO A 214 -9.41 -17.48 -9.32
CA PRO A 214 -8.43 -16.63 -9.98
C PRO A 214 -8.65 -15.14 -9.69
N TYR A 215 -7.56 -14.40 -9.45
CA TYR A 215 -7.58 -12.97 -9.13
C TYR A 215 -8.44 -12.13 -10.09
N GLN A 216 -8.43 -12.45 -11.38
CA GLN A 216 -9.13 -11.70 -12.42
C GLN A 216 -10.67 -11.86 -12.35
N GLU A 217 -11.18 -12.89 -11.66
CA GLU A 217 -12.60 -13.20 -11.57
C GLU A 217 -13.33 -12.42 -10.46
N PHE A 218 -12.62 -11.58 -9.70
CA PHE A 218 -13.21 -10.80 -8.62
C PHE A 218 -14.39 -9.94 -9.08
N PHE A 219 -14.22 -9.20 -10.19
CA PHE A 219 -15.25 -8.27 -10.65
C PHE A 219 -16.49 -8.99 -11.20
N SER A 220 -16.32 -10.13 -11.89
CA SER A 220 -17.46 -10.92 -12.39
C SER A 220 -18.24 -11.54 -11.23
N HIS A 221 -17.56 -12.02 -10.19
CA HIS A 221 -18.20 -12.53 -8.99
C HIS A 221 -18.90 -11.42 -8.19
N LEU A 222 -18.30 -10.23 -8.09
CA LEU A 222 -18.96 -9.08 -7.48
C LEU A 222 -20.27 -8.74 -8.20
N ASP A 223 -20.25 -8.68 -9.54
CA ASP A 223 -21.45 -8.43 -10.34
C ASP A 223 -22.53 -9.50 -10.10
N GLN A 224 -22.12 -10.77 -10.02
CA GLN A 224 -23.02 -11.88 -9.71
C GLN A 224 -23.62 -11.76 -8.30
N SER A 225 -22.78 -11.63 -7.27
CA SER A 225 -23.23 -11.52 -5.87
C SER A 225 -24.18 -10.34 -5.69
N VAL A 226 -23.90 -9.18 -6.30
CA VAL A 226 -24.78 -7.99 -6.22
C VAL A 226 -26.15 -8.23 -6.85
N ARG A 227 -26.22 -8.97 -7.97
CA ARG A 227 -27.49 -9.36 -8.62
C ARG A 227 -28.28 -10.36 -7.78
N GLU A 228 -27.60 -11.28 -7.10
CA GLU A 228 -28.21 -12.31 -6.25
C GLU A 228 -28.74 -11.78 -4.92
N LEU A 229 -28.34 -10.57 -4.51
CA LEU A 229 -28.97 -9.84 -3.40
C LEU A 229 -30.42 -9.50 -3.74
N SER A 230 -31.32 -10.46 -3.53
CA SER A 230 -32.75 -10.38 -3.87
C SER A 230 -33.56 -9.55 -2.87
N ASP A 231 -33.13 -9.51 -1.61
CA ASP A 231 -33.76 -8.69 -0.57
C ASP A 231 -33.41 -7.21 -0.76
N ARG A 232 -34.43 -6.35 -0.71
CA ARG A 232 -34.27 -4.89 -0.74
C ARG A 232 -33.57 -4.35 0.50
N SER A 233 -33.59 -5.09 1.61
CA SER A 233 -32.92 -4.69 2.85
C SER A 233 -31.42 -5.03 2.86
N SER A 234 -30.99 -5.93 1.98
CA SER A 234 -29.60 -6.37 1.86
C SER A 234 -28.71 -5.28 1.28
N ARG A 235 -27.60 -4.99 1.99
CA ARG A 235 -26.61 -3.99 1.61
C ARG A 235 -25.23 -4.59 1.45
N VAL A 236 -24.41 -3.90 0.65
CA VAL A 236 -22.98 -4.20 0.47
C VAL A 236 -22.19 -3.20 1.28
N TRP A 237 -21.39 -3.70 2.23
CA TRP A 237 -20.46 -2.89 3.00
C TRP A 237 -19.24 -2.57 2.14
N LEU A 238 -19.03 -1.28 1.90
CA LEU A 238 -17.94 -0.71 1.12
C LEU A 238 -17.09 0.16 2.04
N ASP A 239 -15.78 -0.09 2.08
CA ASP A 239 -14.84 0.80 2.77
C ASP A 239 -14.72 2.14 2.04
N TYR A 240 -14.40 3.23 2.74
CA TYR A 240 -14.23 4.55 2.12
C TYR A 240 -13.05 4.62 1.13
N GLN A 241 -12.07 3.72 1.26
CA GLN A 241 -10.94 3.56 0.35
C GLN A 241 -11.25 2.64 -0.84
N SER A 242 -12.46 2.04 -0.91
CA SER A 242 -12.85 1.22 -2.05
C SER A 242 -12.73 2.00 -3.36
N SER A 243 -12.11 1.38 -4.36
CA SER A 243 -11.94 1.99 -5.67
C SER A 243 -13.29 2.30 -6.33
N ASP A 244 -13.31 3.34 -7.17
CA ASP A 244 -14.48 3.72 -7.98
C ASP A 244 -15.02 2.52 -8.76
N ALA A 245 -14.12 1.68 -9.30
CA ALA A 245 -14.47 0.46 -10.02
C ALA A 245 -15.28 -0.56 -9.19
N ILE A 246 -14.99 -0.71 -7.89
CA ILE A 246 -15.75 -1.60 -6.99
C ILE A 246 -17.11 -0.99 -6.71
N VAL A 247 -17.12 0.28 -6.29
CA VAL A 247 -18.33 0.96 -5.86
C VAL A 247 -19.36 1.07 -6.98
N MET A 248 -18.91 1.36 -8.20
CA MET A 248 -19.80 1.54 -9.35
C MET A 248 -20.53 0.26 -9.78
N ARG A 249 -20.05 -0.92 -9.36
CA ARG A 249 -20.77 -2.20 -9.57
C ARG A 249 -21.91 -2.43 -8.58
N VAL A 250 -21.93 -1.68 -7.48
CA VAL A 250 -22.99 -1.77 -6.46
C VAL A 250 -24.01 -0.66 -6.73
N PRO A 251 -25.32 -0.97 -6.86
CA PRO A 251 -26.37 0.04 -6.95
C PRO A 251 -26.37 0.99 -5.75
N GLU A 252 -26.56 2.28 -5.96
CA GLU A 252 -26.53 3.30 -4.88
C GLU A 252 -27.42 2.95 -3.69
N THR A 253 -28.61 2.40 -3.95
CA THR A 253 -29.58 2.00 -2.92
C THR A 253 -29.11 0.87 -2.02
N LYS A 254 -28.07 0.13 -2.41
CA LYS A 254 -27.49 -0.99 -1.65
C LYS A 254 -26.13 -0.66 -1.03
N ARG A 255 -25.56 0.51 -1.28
CA ARG A 255 -24.23 0.88 -0.76
C ARG A 255 -24.31 1.21 0.74
N LEU A 256 -23.49 0.54 1.53
CA LEU A 256 -23.26 0.88 2.94
C LEU A 256 -21.80 1.32 3.10
N PHE A 257 -21.57 2.62 3.12
CA PHE A 257 -20.23 3.18 3.35
C PHE A 257 -19.92 3.34 4.83
N ARG A 258 -18.88 2.64 5.29
CA ARG A 258 -18.29 2.73 6.63
C ARG A 258 -16.84 2.27 6.55
N ASN A 259 -16.03 2.59 7.56
CA ASN A 259 -14.72 1.93 7.71
C ASN A 259 -14.87 0.41 7.72
N SER A 260 -13.88 -0.29 7.18
CA SER A 260 -13.85 -1.75 7.22
C SER A 260 -13.93 -2.26 8.66
N PRO A 261 -14.82 -3.24 8.94
CA PRO A 261 -14.87 -3.87 10.26
C PRO A 261 -13.55 -4.58 10.59
N ILE A 262 -12.79 -5.02 9.59
CA ILE A 262 -11.51 -5.69 9.77
C ILE A 262 -10.46 -4.68 10.24
N SER A 263 -10.47 -3.46 9.69
CA SER A 263 -9.61 -2.36 10.13
C SER A 263 -9.82 -2.04 11.60
N ASP A 264 -11.09 -1.92 12.03
CA ASP A 264 -11.44 -1.66 13.44
C ASP A 264 -10.97 -2.80 14.36
N LEU A 265 -11.18 -4.05 13.95
CA LEU A 265 -10.78 -5.23 14.74
C LEU A 265 -9.26 -5.36 14.87
N LYS A 266 -8.51 -5.18 13.78
CA LYS A 266 -7.04 -5.29 13.79
C LYS A 266 -6.37 -4.07 14.41
N ALA A 267 -7.07 -2.95 14.59
CA ALA A 267 -6.55 -1.77 15.26
C ALA A 267 -6.23 -2.06 16.74
N VAL A 268 -7.03 -2.91 17.40
CA VAL A 268 -6.84 -3.31 18.81
C VAL A 268 -6.15 -4.67 18.89
N LYS A 269 -4.90 -4.68 19.33
CA LYS A 269 -4.03 -5.87 19.30
C LYS A 269 -4.38 -6.79 20.46
N LEU A 270 -4.43 -8.09 20.19
CA LEU A 270 -4.58 -9.13 21.20
C LEU A 270 -3.29 -9.28 22.03
N PRO A 271 -3.36 -9.85 23.24
CA PRO A 271 -2.17 -10.06 24.08
C PRO A 271 -1.04 -10.84 23.40
N SER A 272 -1.37 -11.84 22.56
CA SER A 272 -0.38 -12.60 21.78
C SER A 272 0.33 -11.72 20.74
N GLU A 273 -0.43 -10.90 20.00
CA GLU A 273 0.11 -9.97 19.01
C GLU A 273 1.01 -8.94 19.70
N LEU A 274 0.58 -8.40 20.84
CA LEU A 274 1.38 -7.47 21.66
C LEU A 274 2.67 -8.10 22.16
N ASN A 275 2.64 -9.36 22.58
CA ASN A 275 3.85 -10.07 23.02
C ASN A 275 4.83 -10.27 21.86
N GLY A 276 4.34 -10.65 20.68
CA GLY A 276 5.16 -10.73 19.47
C GLY A 276 5.77 -9.38 19.10
N ILE A 277 4.99 -8.29 19.17
CA ILE A 277 5.49 -6.93 18.93
C ILE A 277 6.60 -6.56 19.93
N ARG A 278 6.41 -6.84 21.23
CA ARG A 278 7.43 -6.57 22.26
C ARG A 278 8.71 -7.35 22.01
N GLN A 279 8.59 -8.62 21.66
CA GLN A 279 9.74 -9.46 21.34
C GLN A 279 10.50 -8.92 20.12
N ALA A 280 9.79 -8.61 19.03
CA ALA A 280 10.41 -8.04 17.84
C ALA A 280 11.10 -6.70 18.12
N HIS A 281 10.52 -5.83 18.95
CA HIS A 281 11.16 -4.56 19.35
C HIS A 281 12.37 -4.78 20.25
N LEU A 282 12.35 -5.78 21.14
CA LEU A 282 13.49 -6.11 21.97
C LEU A 282 14.66 -6.58 21.10
N GLU A 283 14.41 -7.50 20.17
CA GLU A 283 15.41 -8.02 19.24
C GLU A 283 15.98 -6.91 18.33
N ASP A 284 15.13 -6.06 17.74
CA ASP A 284 15.59 -4.92 16.92
C ASP A 284 16.36 -3.87 17.74
N SER A 285 15.99 -3.68 19.01
CA SER A 285 16.71 -2.74 19.90
C SER A 285 18.14 -3.21 20.19
N LEU A 286 18.36 -4.53 20.33
CA LEU A 286 19.71 -5.08 20.50
C LEU A 286 20.56 -4.85 19.25
N VAL A 287 19.98 -5.05 18.06
CA VAL A 287 20.63 -4.75 16.79
C VAL A 287 21.02 -3.27 16.69
N LEU A 288 20.14 -2.36 17.12
CA LEU A 288 20.42 -0.93 17.13
C LEU A 288 21.51 -0.56 18.14
N CYS A 289 21.56 -1.20 19.32
CA CYS A 289 22.65 -1.02 20.27
C CYS A 289 24.01 -1.41 19.67
N ASP A 290 24.10 -2.57 19.02
CA ASP A 290 25.32 -3.03 18.35
C ASP A 290 25.73 -2.07 17.23
N PHE A 291 24.77 -1.62 16.42
CA PHE A 291 25.01 -0.65 15.35
C PHE A 291 25.50 0.70 15.87
N PHE A 292 24.90 1.24 16.94
CA PHE A 292 25.33 2.51 17.52
C PHE A 292 26.68 2.42 18.24
N ALA A 293 26.96 1.31 18.92
CA ALA A 293 28.28 1.07 19.51
C ALA A 293 29.37 1.04 18.44
N TRP A 294 29.11 0.37 17.30
CA TRP A 294 30.00 0.40 16.15
C TRP A 294 30.17 1.82 15.58
N LEU A 295 29.09 2.58 15.39
CA LEU A 295 29.17 3.96 14.89
C LEU A 295 29.99 4.88 15.81
N GLU A 296 29.82 4.75 17.13
CA GLU A 296 30.58 5.50 18.13
C GLU A 296 32.07 5.17 18.03
N GLN A 297 32.44 3.88 17.96
CA GLN A 297 33.82 3.44 17.78
C GLN A 297 34.45 4.00 16.49
N VAL A 298 33.69 4.02 15.38
CA VAL A 298 34.16 4.59 14.11
C VAL A 298 34.36 6.10 14.23
N SER A 299 33.46 6.81 14.92
CA SER A 299 33.57 8.25 15.16
C SER A 299 34.79 8.60 16.03
N GLU A 300 35.09 7.81 17.04
CA GLU A 300 36.25 8.02 17.92
C GLU A 300 37.57 7.73 17.19
N THR A 301 37.60 6.70 16.33
CA THR A 301 38.82 6.26 15.64
C THR A 301 39.18 7.16 14.45
N ASN A 302 38.18 7.63 13.70
CA ASN A 302 38.40 8.47 12.52
C ASN A 302 38.50 9.97 12.83
N GLY A 303 38.29 10.38 14.08
CA GLY A 303 38.04 11.78 14.45
C GLY A 303 36.72 12.27 13.85
N LEU A 304 36.19 13.39 14.35
CA LEU A 304 35.03 14.05 13.75
C LEU A 304 35.43 14.57 12.35
N VAL A 305 35.33 13.72 11.33
CA VAL A 305 35.51 14.14 9.94
C VAL A 305 34.32 15.01 9.58
N GLU A 306 34.51 16.33 9.62
CA GLU A 306 33.59 17.25 8.96
C GLU A 306 33.45 16.85 7.48
N PRO A 307 32.26 16.98 6.88
CA PRO A 307 31.99 16.42 5.57
C PRO A 307 32.57 17.32 4.46
N GLU A 308 33.90 17.38 4.35
CA GLU A 308 34.57 17.95 3.18
C GLU A 308 35.81 17.13 2.76
N SER A 309 35.75 16.69 1.51
CA SER A 309 36.85 16.20 0.65
C SER A 309 37.34 14.76 0.84
N GLU A 310 37.40 14.09 -0.31
CA GLU A 310 37.87 12.74 -0.55
C GLU A 310 39.36 12.58 -0.19
N SER A 311 39.66 11.73 0.79
CA SER A 311 40.84 10.84 0.74
C SER A 311 40.69 9.69 1.76
N PRO A 312 41.07 8.45 1.41
CA PRO A 312 40.88 7.30 2.29
C PRO A 312 41.95 7.25 3.39
N PRO A 313 41.63 6.78 4.62
CA PRO A 313 42.65 6.32 5.56
C PRO A 313 43.24 4.97 5.10
N GLU A 314 44.56 4.83 5.22
CA GLU A 314 45.35 3.68 4.74
C GLU A 314 45.39 2.47 5.69
N THR A 315 44.38 2.25 6.54
CA THR A 315 44.38 1.06 7.42
C THR A 315 42.98 0.47 7.61
N PRO A 316 42.75 -0.80 7.22
CA PRO A 316 41.53 -1.52 7.61
C PRO A 316 41.51 -1.68 9.13
N LEU A 317 40.44 -1.21 9.78
CA LEU A 317 40.26 -1.36 11.23
C LEU A 317 39.68 -2.74 11.54
N ASP A 318 40.36 -3.48 12.43
CA ASP A 318 39.90 -4.75 12.99
C ASP A 318 38.79 -4.46 14.03
N GLY A 319 37.53 -4.57 13.63
CA GLY A 319 36.33 -4.22 14.41
C GLY A 319 35.96 -5.19 15.54
N ARG A 320 36.94 -5.87 16.17
CA ARG A 320 36.67 -6.89 17.19
C ARG A 320 36.81 -6.34 18.60
N THR A 321 35.80 -5.64 19.14
CA THR A 321 35.75 -5.41 20.61
C THR A 321 34.38 -5.33 21.26
N CYS A 322 33.27 -5.55 20.55
CA CYS A 322 31.98 -5.81 21.19
C CYS A 322 31.62 -7.28 21.00
N GLU A 323 31.48 -8.04 22.08
CA GLU A 323 30.80 -9.34 21.98
C GLU A 323 29.37 -9.06 21.51
N PRO A 324 28.97 -9.55 20.31
CA PRO A 324 27.65 -9.26 19.78
C PRO A 324 26.57 -9.81 20.72
N ALA A 325 25.39 -9.19 20.73
CA ALA A 325 24.25 -9.57 21.56
C ALA A 325 23.60 -10.93 21.18
N GLY A 326 24.42 -11.92 20.84
CA GLY A 326 24.04 -13.29 20.48
C GLY A 326 24.11 -13.61 18.97
N ASN A 327 24.29 -12.61 18.10
CA ASN A 327 24.37 -12.82 16.65
C ASN A 327 25.82 -13.07 16.18
N PRO A 328 26.04 -13.81 15.08
CA PRO A 328 27.38 -14.00 14.52
C PRO A 328 28.01 -12.64 14.14
N PRO A 329 29.29 -12.40 14.45
CA PRO A 329 29.92 -11.12 14.12
C PRO A 329 29.85 -10.85 12.61
N LEU A 330 29.48 -9.62 12.23
CA LEU A 330 29.50 -9.13 10.85
C LEU A 330 30.59 -8.08 10.69
N ASP A 331 31.39 -8.28 9.64
CA ASP A 331 32.38 -7.29 9.25
C ASP A 331 31.69 -5.98 8.84
N PRO A 332 32.10 -4.85 9.44
CA PRO A 332 31.59 -3.53 9.07
C PRO A 332 32.04 -3.14 7.65
N PRO A 333 31.39 -2.15 7.03
CA PRO A 333 31.78 -1.68 5.71
C PRO A 333 33.20 -1.10 5.70
N GLU A 334 33.98 -1.43 4.67
CA GLU A 334 35.34 -0.89 4.48
C GLU A 334 35.36 0.64 4.33
N LYS A 335 34.29 1.22 3.77
CA LYS A 335 34.11 2.67 3.59
C LYS A 335 32.77 3.09 4.17
N LEU A 336 32.80 4.09 5.06
CA LEU A 336 31.58 4.65 5.64
C LEU A 336 30.96 5.69 4.70
N THR A 337 29.76 5.39 4.21
CA THR A 337 28.87 6.30 3.47
C THR A 337 27.46 6.14 4.05
N GLU A 338 26.53 7.01 3.67
CA GLU A 338 25.13 6.86 4.08
C GLU A 338 24.54 5.50 3.65
N SER A 339 24.81 5.09 2.41
CA SER A 339 24.37 3.79 1.87
C SER A 339 25.01 2.64 2.63
N SER A 340 26.34 2.66 2.83
CA SER A 340 27.03 1.52 3.46
C SER A 340 26.69 1.39 4.96
N ALA A 341 26.40 2.50 5.65
CA ALA A 341 25.88 2.49 7.01
C ALA A 341 24.46 1.91 7.07
N GLY A 342 23.57 2.34 6.18
CA GLY A 342 22.21 1.79 6.06
C GLY A 342 22.21 0.29 5.74
N GLU A 343 23.00 -0.13 4.75
CA GLU A 343 23.17 -1.53 4.38
C GLU A 343 23.76 -2.37 5.51
N TYR A 344 24.69 -1.81 6.30
CA TYR A 344 25.23 -2.49 7.47
C TYR A 344 24.17 -2.72 8.54
N LEU A 345 23.35 -1.71 8.85
CA LEU A 345 22.21 -1.86 9.75
C LEU A 345 21.21 -2.92 9.25
N ASP A 346 20.91 -2.92 7.96
CA ASP A 346 20.00 -3.88 7.34
C ASP A 346 20.56 -5.32 7.43
N ARG A 347 21.87 -5.48 7.25
CA ARG A 347 22.56 -6.76 7.44
C ARG A 347 22.57 -7.22 8.89
N LEU A 348 22.75 -6.32 9.85
CA LEU A 348 22.66 -6.68 11.27
C LEU A 348 21.24 -7.16 11.63
N ARG A 349 20.21 -6.47 11.13
CA ARG A 349 18.81 -6.88 11.32
C ARG A 349 18.53 -8.25 10.72
N SER A 350 19.10 -8.56 9.55
CA SER A 350 18.85 -9.83 8.89
C SER A 350 19.40 -11.07 9.60
N GLN A 351 20.25 -10.87 10.62
CA GLN A 351 20.71 -11.94 11.50
C GLN A 351 19.76 -12.24 12.67
N ALA A 352 18.84 -11.33 12.99
CA ALA A 352 17.94 -11.49 14.11
C ALA A 352 17.02 -12.72 13.90
N PRO A 353 16.84 -13.59 14.91
CA PRO A 353 15.90 -14.70 14.82
C PRO A 353 14.49 -14.21 14.45
N GLY A 354 13.87 -14.81 13.44
CA GLY A 354 12.52 -14.41 13.00
C GLY A 354 12.48 -13.15 12.12
N PHE A 355 13.63 -12.59 11.73
CA PHE A 355 13.67 -11.57 10.68
C PHE A 355 13.07 -12.10 9.37
N VAL A 356 12.21 -11.30 8.74
CA VAL A 356 11.57 -11.62 7.46
C VAL A 356 12.07 -10.67 6.38
N SER A 357 11.90 -9.36 6.62
CA SER A 357 12.32 -8.29 5.74
C SER A 357 12.31 -6.97 6.52
N LEU A 358 12.87 -5.92 5.92
CA LEU A 358 12.72 -4.56 6.41
C LEU A 358 11.27 -4.09 6.28
N SER A 359 10.82 -3.18 7.14
CA SER A 359 9.47 -2.61 7.11
C SER A 359 9.35 -1.34 6.26
N PHE A 360 10.48 -0.77 5.84
CA PHE A 360 10.60 0.30 4.84
C PHE A 360 12.08 0.41 4.40
N SER A 361 12.35 1.18 3.35
CA SER A 361 13.73 1.47 2.93
C SER A 361 14.45 2.27 4.02
N THR A 362 15.55 1.73 4.55
CA THR A 362 16.30 2.37 5.62
C THR A 362 16.76 3.77 5.22
N ILE A 363 16.39 4.75 6.04
CA ILE A 363 16.76 6.14 5.84
C ILE A 363 17.94 6.44 6.76
N PHE A 364 19.12 6.58 6.16
CA PHE A 364 20.33 7.01 6.86
C PHE A 364 20.83 8.28 6.19
N GLY A 365 20.95 9.36 6.96
CA GLY A 365 21.38 10.66 6.44
C GLY A 365 22.34 11.34 7.40
N ALA A 366 23.38 11.97 6.87
CA ALA A 366 24.37 12.72 7.60
C ALA A 366 24.46 14.16 7.07
N GLY A 367 24.75 15.12 7.96
CA GLY A 367 24.97 16.51 7.59
C GLY A 367 23.78 17.17 6.85
N LYS A 368 24.07 17.86 5.74
CA LYS A 368 23.09 18.69 5.00
C LYS A 368 22.03 17.89 4.23
N TYR A 369 22.12 16.56 4.17
CA TYR A 369 21.10 15.72 3.52
C TYR A 369 20.00 15.26 4.48
N PHE A 370 20.15 15.50 5.80
CA PHE A 370 19.11 15.20 6.80
C PHE A 370 17.93 16.20 6.80
N TYR A 371 18.02 17.30 6.04
CA TYR A 371 16.94 18.30 5.98
C TYR A 371 15.66 17.83 5.27
N PHE A 372 15.68 16.67 4.59
CA PHE A 372 14.50 16.09 3.94
C PHE A 372 13.48 15.47 4.92
N LEU A 373 13.82 15.33 6.21
CA LEU A 373 12.97 14.66 7.22
C LEU A 373 12.41 15.60 8.31
N ARG A 374 12.58 16.93 8.18
CA ARG A 374 11.89 17.88 9.06
C ARG A 374 10.44 18.02 8.59
N PHE A 375 9.55 17.25 9.23
CA PHE A 375 8.10 17.38 9.12
C PHE A 375 7.59 18.70 9.68
#